data_AF-A0A933M1N9-F1
#
_entry.id   AF-A0A933M1N9-F1
#
_cell.length_a   1.000
_cell.length_b   1.000
_cell.length_c   1.000
_cell.angle_alpha   90.00
_cell.angle_beta   90.00
_cell.angle_gamma   90.00
#
_symmetry.space_group_name_H-M   'P 1'
#
loop_
_entity.id
_entity.type
_entity.pdbx_description
1 polymer ?
#
loop_
_entity_poly.entity_id
_entity_poly.type
_entity_poly.pdbx_seq_one_letter_code
_entity_poly.pdbx_strand_id
1 'polypeptide(L)' 'MTEPKLFRATIQTRFHIDYSLWERDGNDLRVDLKSHLCPEHQAKFAEMGDDTQIDWVDPNTAEVHRMDGVQ' A
#
# COMPACT_ATOMS: atom_id res chain seq x y z
N MET A 1 -28.29 -19.98 18.50
CA MET A 1 -26.89 -19.67 18.20
C MET A 1 -26.77 -19.58 16.69
N THR A 2 -26.61 -18.38 16.13
CA THR A 2 -26.59 -18.15 14.69
C THR A 2 -25.17 -18.39 14.18
N GLU A 3 -25.01 -19.28 13.19
CA GLU A 3 -23.72 -19.52 12.53
C GLU A 3 -23.15 -18.23 11.91
N PRO A 4 -21.82 -17.99 12.01
CA PRO A 4 -21.22 -16.85 11.36
C PRO A 4 -21.31 -17.01 9.84
N LYS A 5 -22.07 -16.12 9.19
CA LYS A 5 -22.09 -16.02 7.73
C LYS A 5 -20.71 -15.58 7.24
N LEU A 6 -19.98 -16.50 6.62
CA LEU A 6 -18.78 -16.19 5.85
C LEU A 6 -19.19 -15.28 4.68
N PHE A 7 -18.81 -14.01 4.74
CA PHE A 7 -18.97 -13.08 3.63
C PHE A 7 -17.89 -13.37 2.58
N ARG A 8 -18.30 -13.83 1.40
CA ARG A 8 -17.41 -13.92 0.24
C ARG A 8 -17.31 -12.53 -0.40
N ALA A 9 -16.09 -12.00 -0.47
CA ALA A 9 -15.83 -10.75 -1.16
C ALA A 9 -16.20 -10.87 -2.66
N THR A 10 -16.73 -9.77 -3.20
CA THR A 10 -17.04 -9.59 -4.62
C THR A 10 -16.19 -8.48 -5.19
N ILE A 11 -16.22 -8.29 -6.52
CA ILE A 11 -15.54 -7.18 -7.19
C ILE A 11 -16.04 -5.78 -6.76
N GLN A 12 -17.19 -5.71 -6.08
CA GLN A 12 -17.76 -4.46 -5.55
C GLN A 12 -17.39 -4.24 -4.08
N THR A 13 -16.73 -5.21 -3.44
CA THR A 13 -16.34 -5.10 -2.03
C THR A 13 -15.18 -4.12 -1.91
N ARG A 14 -15.38 -3.06 -1.16
CA ARG A 14 -14.32 -2.11 -0.83
C ARG A 14 -13.46 -2.70 0.29
N PHE A 15 -12.16 -2.64 0.11
CA PHE A 15 -11.19 -3.01 1.13
C PHE A 15 -10.63 -1.75 1.78
N HIS A 16 -10.36 -1.85 3.08
CA HIS A 16 -9.65 -0.82 3.83
C HIS A 16 -8.36 -1.43 4.34
N ILE A 17 -7.24 -0.78 4.07
CA ILE A 17 -5.94 -1.17 4.61
C ILE A 17 -5.84 -0.52 6.00
N ASP A 18 -5.80 -1.35 7.04
CA ASP A 18 -5.60 -0.88 8.41
C ASP A 18 -4.10 -0.81 8.70
N TYR A 19 -3.53 0.38 8.52
CA TYR A 19 -2.11 0.65 8.77
C TYR A 19 -1.74 0.53 10.26
N SER A 20 -2.70 0.73 11.18
CA SER A 20 -2.45 0.66 12.64
C SER A 20 -2.11 -0.76 13.10
N LEU A 21 -2.58 -1.76 12.37
CA LEU A 21 -2.26 -3.16 12.62
C LEU A 21 -0.76 -3.45 12.43
N TRP A 22 -0.16 -2.83 11.42
CA TRP A 22 1.23 -3.03 11.04
C TRP A 22 2.19 -2.34 12.00
N GLU A 23 1.83 -1.13 12.43
CA GLU A 23 2.56 -0.41 13.49
C GLU A 23 2.60 -1.21 14.80
N ARG A 24 1.49 -1.87 15.16
CA ARG A 24 1.40 -2.68 16.39
C ARG A 24 2.28 -3.93 16.33
N ASP A 25 2.35 -4.59 15.18
CA ASP A 25 3.06 -5.85 15.03
C ASP A 25 4.55 -5.64 14.68
N GLY A 26 4.99 -4.37 14.56
CA GLY A 26 6.39 -3.99 14.32
C GLY A 26 6.88 -4.27 12.91
N ASN A 27 5.97 -4.58 11.98
CA ASN A 27 6.27 -4.87 10.59
C ASN A 27 6.16 -3.59 9.77
N ASP A 28 7.24 -3.23 9.07
CA ASP A 28 7.21 -2.15 8.11
C ASP A 28 6.44 -2.61 6.86
N LEU A 29 5.25 -2.06 6.68
CA LEU A 29 4.40 -2.30 5.52
C LEU A 29 5.13 -2.08 4.19
N ARG A 30 6.08 -1.14 4.14
CA ARG A 30 6.86 -0.88 2.92
C ARG A 30 7.76 -2.04 2.58
N VAL A 31 8.40 -2.65 3.57
CA VAL A 31 9.28 -3.80 3.36
C VAL A 31 8.48 -4.98 2.81
N ASP A 32 7.29 -5.22 3.37
CA ASP A 32 6.41 -6.29 2.91
C ASP A 32 5.89 -6.03 1.49
N LEU A 33 5.41 -4.82 1.21
CA LEU A 33 4.97 -4.42 -0.14
C LEU A 33 6.12 -4.54 -1.16
N LYS A 34 7.33 -4.07 -0.83
CA LYS A 34 8.52 -4.20 -1.69
C LYS A 34 8.81 -5.67 -2.01
N SER A 35 8.63 -6.59 -1.04
CA SER A 35 8.86 -8.02 -1.24
C SER A 35 7.92 -8.66 -2.28
N HIS A 36 6.71 -8.09 -2.45
CA HIS A 36 5.70 -8.57 -3.39
C HIS A 36 5.83 -7.98 -4.80
N LEU A 37 6.71 -7.01 -5.01
CA LEU A 37 6.99 -6.46 -6.34
C LEU A 37 7.76 -7.46 -7.22
N CYS A 38 7.67 -7.33 -8.54
CA CYS A 38 8.52 -8.13 -9.43
C CYS A 38 9.98 -7.66 -9.38
N PRO A 39 10.96 -8.49 -9.81
CA PRO A 39 12.38 -8.18 -9.70
C PRO A 39 12.80 -6.84 -10.32
N GLU A 40 12.19 -6.45 -11.45
CA GLU A 40 12.44 -5.16 -12.09
C GLU A 40 12.08 -3.98 -11.17
N HIS A 41 10.91 -4.05 -10.53
CA HIS A 41 10.44 -2.99 -9.64
C HIS A 41 11.17 -3.04 -8.30
N GLN A 42 11.47 -4.22 -7.77
CA GLN A 42 12.33 -4.35 -6.59
C GLN A 42 13.68 -3.63 -6.81
N ALA A 43 14.32 -3.80 -7.97
CA ALA A 43 15.56 -3.10 -8.30
C ALA A 43 15.39 -1.57 -8.40
N LYS A 44 14.29 -1.09 -8.99
CA LYS A 44 13.98 0.36 -9.06
C LYS A 44 13.78 0.99 -7.68
N PHE A 45 13.13 0.27 -6.77
CA PHE A 45 12.84 0.75 -5.41
C PHE A 45 13.95 0.43 -4.40
N ALA A 46 14.94 -0.39 -4.75
CA ALA A 46 16.10 -0.67 -3.89
C ALA A 46 17.00 0.55 -3.71
N GLU A 47 17.04 1.46 -4.69
CA GLU A 47 17.82 2.70 -4.61
C GLU A 47 17.02 3.90 -4.07
N MET A 48 15.69 3.76 -3.95
CA MET A 48 14.85 4.74 -3.27
C MET A 48 14.91 4.47 -1.78
N GLY A 49 15.61 5.34 -1.03
CA GLY A 49 15.60 5.31 0.43
C GLY A 49 14.18 5.45 0.98
N ASP A 50 13.96 5.01 2.22
CA ASP A 50 12.62 4.94 2.84
C ASP A 50 11.93 6.31 3.01
N ASP A 51 12.64 7.42 2.81
CA ASP A 51 12.11 8.79 2.80
C ASP A 51 11.90 9.37 1.39
N THR A 52 11.92 8.53 0.34
CA THR A 52 11.75 9.02 -1.03
C THR A 52 10.33 9.52 -1.24
N GLN A 53 10.19 10.84 -1.26
CA GLN A 53 8.96 11.53 -1.59
C GLN A 53 8.80 11.60 -3.11
N ILE A 54 7.66 11.11 -3.61
CA ILE A 54 7.26 11.24 -5.01
C ILE A 54 6.26 12.38 -5.14
N ASP A 55 6.37 13.12 -6.23
CA ASP A 55 5.36 14.08 -6.64
C ASP A 55 4.29 13.33 -7.44
N TRP A 56 3.18 13.00 -6.79
CA TRP A 56 2.01 12.44 -7.45
C TRP A 56 1.18 13.58 -8.04
N VAL A 57 0.85 13.50 -9.32
CA VAL A 57 0.01 14.48 -10.01
C VAL A 57 -1.37 13.88 -10.20
N ASP A 58 -2.40 14.53 -9.66
CA ASP A 58 -3.79 14.10 -9.87
C ASP A 58 -4.15 14.23 -11.36
N PRO A 59 -4.59 13.15 -12.04
CA PRO A 59 -4.84 13.18 -13.47
C PRO A 59 -6.08 13.98 -13.88
N ASN A 60 -6.96 14.33 -12.95
CA ASN A 60 -8.20 15.08 -13.19
C ASN A 60 -8.07 16.56 -12.80
N THR A 61 -7.32 16.87 -11.73
CA THR A 61 -7.18 18.26 -11.21
C THR A 61 -5.84 18.90 -11.52
N ALA A 62 -4.83 18.11 -11.91
CA ALA A 62 -3.44 18.52 -12.07
C ALA A 62 -2.78 19.06 -10.78
N GLU A 63 -3.37 18.80 -9.61
CA GLU A 63 -2.78 19.13 -8.33
C GLU A 63 -1.59 18.20 -8.04
N VAL A 64 -0.51 18.75 -7.48
CA VAL A 64 0.70 18.01 -7.13
C VAL A 64 0.69 17.73 -5.64
N HIS A 65 0.73 16.44 -5.28
CA HIS A 65 0.81 15.97 -3.91
C HIS A 65 2.15 15.29 -3.68
N ARG A 66 2.83 15.72 -2.62
CA ARG A 66 4.05 15.04 -2.18
C ARG A 66 3.65 13.87 -1.29
N MET A 67 3.88 12.67 -1.80
CA MET A 67 3.48 11.42 -1.17
C MET A 67 4.69 10.50 -1.04
N ASP A 68 4.57 9.50 -0.18
CA ASP A 68 5.58 8.47 -0.11
C ASP A 68 5.60 7.62 -1.39
N GLY A 69 6.80 7.32 -1.91
CA GLY A 69 6.98 6.54 -3.13
C GLY A 69 6.42 5.12 -3.08
N VAL A 70 6.15 4.61 -1.88
CA VAL A 70 5.50 3.32 -1.66
C VAL A 70 4.26 3.55 -0.78
N GLN A 71 3.08 3.41 -1.38
CA GLN A 71 1.78 3.39 -0.70
C GLN A 71 1.02 2.11 -0.99
#